data_AF-A0A971CMX5-F1
#
_entry.id   AF-A0A971CMX5-F1
#
_cell.length_a   1.000
_cell.length_b   1.000
_cell.length_c   1.000
_cell.angle_alpha   90.00
_cell.angle_beta   90.00
_cell.angle_gamma   90.00
#
_symmetry.space_group_name_H-M   'P 1'
#
loop_
_entity.id
_entity.type
_entity.pdbx_description
1 polymer ?
#
loop_
_entity_poly.entity_id
_entity_poly.type
_entity_poly.pdbx_seq_one_letter_code
_entity_poly.pdbx_strand_id
1 'polypeptide(L)'
;MMLNWNLAKDDPYYLARQLEEKARKTGNPDVWREFASLKASKGSYILACNGFFSGALACEQSGDIERALTMYTEAFHNARRARSRELAVMVACRHALVAERAEKWDVCIQIYEELGAFAEELGNHFIAADAYEHAAEIRAKTGQPVLDYRSPIEQWEKNAAFWRNQGHEDDAAWSERHIRLYKTVFGIEEK
;
A
#
# COMPACT_ATOMS: atom_id res chain seq x y z
N MET A 1 -22.41 -4.38 -31.98
CA MET A 1 -21.44 -3.61 -32.79
C MET A 1 -20.04 -3.92 -32.25
N MET A 2 -19.17 -4.55 -33.04
CA MET A 2 -17.78 -4.77 -32.62
C MET A 2 -17.00 -3.47 -32.84
N LEU A 3 -16.24 -3.02 -31.85
CA LEU A 3 -15.35 -1.87 -31.96
C LEU A 3 -14.20 -2.23 -32.92
N ASN A 4 -14.00 -1.44 -33.99
CA ASN A 4 -12.90 -1.66 -34.94
C ASN A 4 -11.63 -0.96 -34.45
N TRP A 5 -10.97 -1.61 -33.52
CA TRP A 5 -9.74 -1.22 -32.88
C TRP A 5 -8.54 -1.02 -33.83
N ASN A 6 -8.57 -1.63 -35.03
CA ASN A 6 -7.47 -1.55 -36.00
C ASN A 6 -7.29 -0.16 -36.61
N LEU A 7 -8.29 0.71 -36.52
CA LEU A 7 -8.23 2.07 -37.06
C LEU A 7 -7.41 3.05 -36.21
N ALA A 8 -7.06 2.67 -34.98
CA ALA A 8 -6.32 3.51 -34.04
C ALA A 8 -5.24 2.74 -33.26
N LYS A 9 -4.70 1.67 -33.87
CA LYS A 9 -3.71 0.77 -33.24
C LYS A 9 -2.42 1.47 -32.78
N ASP A 10 -2.07 2.58 -33.43
CA ASP A 10 -0.86 3.35 -33.15
C ASP A 10 -1.09 4.43 -32.07
N ASP A 11 -2.35 4.63 -31.67
CA ASP A 11 -2.71 5.57 -30.61
C ASP A 11 -2.61 4.87 -29.22
N PRO A 12 -1.75 5.36 -28.30
CA PRO A 12 -1.56 4.74 -26.99
C PRO A 12 -2.81 4.71 -26.12
N TYR A 13 -3.75 5.64 -26.29
CA TYR A 13 -4.98 5.67 -25.53
C TYR A 13 -5.91 4.53 -25.95
N TYR A 14 -6.09 4.31 -27.26
CA TYR A 14 -6.90 3.21 -27.77
C TYR A 14 -6.27 1.84 -27.56
N LEU A 15 -4.95 1.74 -27.72
CA LEU A 15 -4.21 0.51 -27.37
C LEU A 15 -4.43 0.14 -25.90
N ALA A 16 -4.37 1.09 -24.98
CA ALA A 16 -4.61 0.82 -23.57
C ALA A 16 -6.05 0.31 -23.31
N ARG A 17 -7.06 0.82 -24.00
CA ARG A 17 -8.45 0.32 -23.86
C ARG A 17 -8.61 -1.12 -24.37
N GLN A 18 -7.92 -1.46 -25.45
CA GLN A 18 -7.89 -2.84 -25.97
C GLN A 18 -7.24 -3.80 -24.99
N LEU A 19 -6.08 -3.41 -24.44
CA LEU A 19 -5.38 -4.20 -23.43
C LEU A 19 -6.24 -4.40 -22.19
N GLU A 20 -6.88 -3.34 -21.68
CA GLU A 20 -7.79 -3.43 -20.53
C GLU A 20 -8.99 -4.35 -20.80
N GLU A 21 -9.63 -4.22 -21.96
CA GLU A 21 -10.76 -5.07 -22.35
C GLU A 21 -10.33 -6.54 -22.42
N LYS A 22 -9.19 -6.82 -23.06
CA LYS A 22 -8.61 -8.16 -23.17
C LYS A 22 -8.26 -8.72 -21.79
N ALA A 23 -7.64 -7.91 -20.92
CA ALA A 23 -7.26 -8.32 -19.57
C ALA A 23 -8.48 -8.67 -18.72
N ARG A 24 -9.54 -7.85 -18.74
CA ARG A 24 -10.81 -8.15 -18.04
C ARG A 24 -11.47 -9.44 -18.54
N LYS A 25 -11.45 -9.69 -19.85
CA LYS A 25 -12.06 -10.88 -20.46
C LYS A 25 -11.32 -12.17 -20.14
N THR A 26 -9.99 -12.10 -20.10
CA THR A 26 -9.13 -13.28 -19.99
C THR A 26 -8.64 -13.54 -18.56
N GLY A 27 -8.67 -12.54 -17.69
CA GLY A 27 -8.02 -12.59 -16.38
C GLY A 27 -6.50 -12.73 -16.47
N ASN A 28 -5.88 -12.53 -17.63
CA ASN A 28 -4.46 -12.81 -17.82
C ASN A 28 -3.57 -11.73 -17.16
N PRO A 29 -2.70 -12.10 -16.19
CA PRO A 29 -1.83 -11.15 -15.51
C PRO A 29 -0.80 -10.44 -16.42
N ASP A 30 -0.34 -11.08 -17.50
CA ASP A 30 0.58 -10.47 -18.46
C ASP A 30 -0.09 -9.32 -19.21
N VAL A 31 -1.34 -9.50 -19.61
CA VAL A 31 -2.10 -8.45 -20.31
C VAL A 31 -2.41 -7.30 -19.35
N TRP A 32 -2.72 -7.59 -18.08
CA TRP A 32 -2.85 -6.56 -17.04
C TRP A 32 -1.55 -5.77 -16.85
N ARG A 33 -0.40 -6.45 -16.82
CA ARG A 33 0.92 -5.80 -16.71
C ARG A 33 1.22 -4.92 -17.92
N GLU A 34 0.94 -5.38 -19.13
CA GLU A 34 1.13 -4.58 -20.36
C GLU A 34 0.26 -3.31 -20.33
N PHE A 35 -1.02 -3.45 -19.98
CA PHE A 35 -1.92 -2.31 -19.78
C PHE A 35 -1.37 -1.31 -18.75
N ALA A 36 -0.99 -1.81 -17.58
CA ALA A 36 -0.52 -0.98 -16.47
C ALA A 36 0.78 -0.24 -16.83
N SER A 37 1.72 -0.93 -17.46
CA SER A 37 2.99 -0.37 -17.91
C SER A 37 2.78 0.73 -18.95
N LEU A 38 1.87 0.52 -19.90
CA LEU A 38 1.50 1.55 -20.87
C LEU A 38 0.90 2.77 -20.17
N LYS A 39 -0.01 2.59 -19.20
CA LYS A 39 -0.56 3.70 -18.41
C LYS A 39 0.51 4.45 -17.60
N ALA A 40 1.42 3.73 -16.96
CA ALA A 40 2.52 4.33 -16.19
C ALA A 40 3.43 5.17 -17.10
N SER A 41 3.76 4.67 -18.30
CA SER A 41 4.59 5.39 -19.29
C SER A 41 3.96 6.70 -19.78
N LYS A 42 2.64 6.84 -19.66
CA LYS A 42 1.88 8.04 -20.04
C LYS A 42 1.48 8.89 -18.82
N GLY A 43 2.03 8.61 -17.64
CA GLY A 43 1.74 9.36 -16.41
C GLY A 43 0.36 9.10 -15.80
N SER A 44 -0.40 8.12 -16.32
CA SER A 44 -1.72 7.75 -15.80
C SER A 44 -1.59 6.81 -14.59
N TYR A 45 -0.95 7.27 -13.51
CA TYR A 45 -0.53 6.44 -12.39
C TYR A 45 -1.68 5.77 -11.63
N ILE A 46 -2.85 6.41 -11.53
CA ILE A 46 -4.05 5.79 -10.93
C ILE A 46 -4.47 4.56 -11.74
N LEU A 47 -4.52 4.68 -13.06
CA LEU A 47 -4.90 3.57 -13.94
C LEU A 47 -3.83 2.48 -14.00
N ALA A 48 -2.56 2.87 -13.92
CA ALA A 48 -1.45 1.93 -13.78
C ALA A 48 -1.54 1.14 -12.47
N CYS A 49 -1.78 1.81 -11.35
CA CYS A 49 -2.01 1.19 -10.05
C CYS A 49 -3.14 0.17 -10.13
N ASN A 50 -4.29 0.55 -10.71
CA ASN A 50 -5.42 -0.36 -10.89
C ASN A 50 -5.07 -1.58 -11.76
N GLY A 51 -4.32 -1.38 -12.84
CA GLY A 51 -3.89 -2.46 -13.73
C GLY A 51 -2.95 -3.46 -13.05
N PHE A 52 -1.93 -2.95 -12.35
CA PHE A 52 -1.02 -3.79 -11.58
C PHE A 52 -1.73 -4.53 -10.44
N PHE A 53 -2.62 -3.85 -9.70
CA PHE A 53 -3.43 -4.46 -8.65
C PHE A 53 -4.34 -5.57 -9.19
N SER A 54 -5.00 -5.33 -10.33
CA SER A 54 -5.86 -6.33 -10.97
C SER A 54 -5.08 -7.56 -11.45
N GLY A 55 -3.89 -7.36 -12.01
CA GLY A 55 -3.02 -8.47 -12.38
C GLY A 55 -2.45 -9.22 -11.18
N ALA A 56 -2.14 -8.51 -10.08
CA ALA A 56 -1.73 -9.14 -8.83
C ALA A 56 -2.81 -10.06 -8.27
N LEU A 57 -4.07 -9.60 -8.25
CA LEU A 57 -5.23 -10.43 -7.88
C LEU A 57 -5.37 -11.68 -8.77
N ALA A 58 -5.14 -11.55 -10.07
CA ALA A 58 -5.18 -12.69 -10.98
C ALA A 58 -4.06 -13.70 -10.68
N CYS A 59 -2.84 -13.24 -10.40
CA CYS A 59 -1.74 -14.10 -9.96
C CYS A 59 -2.06 -14.82 -8.64
N GLU A 60 -2.63 -14.12 -7.67
CA GLU A 60 -3.08 -14.75 -6.41
C GLU A 60 -4.08 -15.88 -6.67
N GLN A 61 -5.09 -15.63 -7.51
CA GLN A 61 -6.12 -16.61 -7.84
C GLN A 61 -5.54 -17.85 -8.53
N SER A 62 -4.47 -17.69 -9.31
CA SER A 62 -3.74 -18.81 -9.92
C SER A 62 -2.68 -19.44 -9.01
N GLY A 63 -2.47 -18.92 -7.80
CA GLY A 63 -1.46 -19.39 -6.85
C GLY A 63 -0.02 -18.94 -7.14
N ASP A 64 0.19 -18.02 -8.07
CA ASP A 64 1.51 -17.46 -8.39
C ASP A 64 1.84 -16.30 -7.45
N ILE A 65 2.19 -16.66 -6.20
CA ILE A 65 2.35 -15.71 -5.11
C ILE A 65 3.52 -14.73 -5.35
N GLU A 66 4.67 -15.19 -5.82
CA GLU A 66 5.83 -14.32 -6.08
C GLU A 66 5.50 -13.23 -7.10
N ARG A 67 4.79 -13.63 -8.16
CA ARG A 67 4.36 -12.72 -9.19
C ARG A 67 3.29 -11.75 -8.67
N ALA A 68 2.38 -12.22 -7.81
CA ALA A 68 1.40 -11.36 -7.17
C ALA A 68 2.07 -10.25 -6.34
N LEU A 69 3.05 -10.60 -5.50
CA LEU A 69 3.79 -9.65 -4.66
C LEU A 69 4.56 -8.62 -5.52
N THR A 70 5.19 -9.07 -6.60
CA THR A 70 5.85 -8.17 -7.55
C THR A 70 4.87 -7.17 -8.15
N MET A 71 3.68 -7.63 -8.56
CA MET A 71 2.66 -6.75 -9.14
C MET A 71 2.04 -5.81 -8.10
N TYR A 72 1.88 -6.23 -6.85
CA TYR A 72 1.45 -5.32 -5.78
C TYR A 72 2.48 -4.23 -5.47
N THR A 73 3.76 -4.57 -5.50
CA THR A 73 4.86 -3.60 -5.35
C THR A 73 4.76 -2.50 -6.43
N GLU A 74 4.57 -2.90 -7.69
CA GLU A 74 4.35 -1.96 -8.80
C GLU A 74 3.07 -1.13 -8.64
N ALA A 75 1.99 -1.74 -8.16
CA ALA A 75 0.75 -1.01 -7.86
C ALA A 75 0.99 0.06 -6.78
N PHE A 76 1.70 -0.29 -5.71
CA PHE A 76 2.01 0.62 -4.61
C PHE A 76 2.91 1.77 -5.07
N HIS A 77 3.96 1.49 -5.85
CA HIS A 77 4.80 2.53 -6.45
C HIS A 77 3.99 3.51 -7.31
N ASN A 78 3.01 3.02 -8.07
CA ASN A 78 2.13 3.89 -8.86
C ASN A 78 1.13 4.68 -7.99
N ALA A 79 0.63 4.11 -6.89
CA ALA A 79 -0.15 4.87 -5.90
C ALA A 79 0.66 6.04 -5.30
N ARG A 80 1.95 5.79 -4.98
CA ARG A 80 2.88 6.83 -4.52
C ARG A 80 3.12 7.92 -5.57
N ARG A 81 3.36 7.55 -6.83
CA ARG A 81 3.52 8.51 -7.95
C ARG A 81 2.24 9.33 -8.20
N ALA A 82 1.08 8.75 -7.96
CA ALA A 82 -0.21 9.45 -7.99
C ALA A 82 -0.44 10.36 -6.77
N ARG A 83 0.42 10.27 -5.74
CA ARG A 83 0.22 10.86 -4.41
C ARG A 83 -1.14 10.50 -3.79
N SER A 84 -1.66 9.31 -4.11
CA SER A 84 -2.95 8.84 -3.59
C SER A 84 -2.73 7.94 -2.39
N ARG A 85 -3.05 8.50 -1.23
CA ARG A 85 -3.05 7.80 0.06
C ARG A 85 -4.04 6.63 0.08
N GLU A 86 -5.24 6.85 -0.45
CA GLU A 86 -6.32 5.86 -0.45
C GLU A 86 -5.92 4.61 -1.24
N LEU A 87 -5.33 4.80 -2.43
CA LEU A 87 -4.80 3.70 -3.23
C LEU A 87 -3.63 3.02 -2.53
N ALA A 88 -2.72 3.78 -1.93
CA ALA A 88 -1.57 3.21 -1.23
C ALA A 88 -1.98 2.31 -0.07
N VAL A 89 -2.94 2.74 0.77
CA VAL A 89 -3.50 1.94 1.87
C VAL A 89 -4.17 0.68 1.33
N MET A 90 -5.07 0.82 0.35
CA MET A 90 -5.79 -0.33 -0.23
C MET A 90 -4.81 -1.39 -0.78
N VAL A 91 -3.80 -0.94 -1.53
CA VAL A 91 -2.79 -1.84 -2.11
C VAL A 91 -1.95 -2.48 -1.00
N ALA A 92 -1.42 -1.68 -0.06
CA ALA A 92 -0.54 -2.16 1.00
C ALA A 92 -1.25 -3.18 1.90
N CYS A 93 -2.50 -2.95 2.32
CA CYS A 93 -3.26 -3.90 3.13
C CYS A 93 -3.44 -5.25 2.42
N ARG A 94 -3.76 -5.26 1.12
CA ARG A 94 -3.87 -6.53 0.38
C ARG A 94 -2.52 -7.18 0.18
N HIS A 95 -1.51 -6.39 -0.17
CA HIS A 95 -0.14 -6.87 -0.39
C HIS A 95 0.43 -7.53 0.87
N ALA A 96 0.32 -6.86 2.02
CA ALA A 96 0.75 -7.37 3.32
C ALA A 96 0.01 -8.66 3.68
N LEU A 97 -1.31 -8.72 3.49
CA LEU A 97 -2.10 -9.93 3.75
C LEU A 97 -1.63 -11.14 2.92
N VAL A 98 -1.23 -10.92 1.66
CA VAL A 98 -0.71 -12.00 0.81
C VAL A 98 0.66 -12.44 1.29
N ALA A 99 1.55 -11.50 1.61
CA ALA A 99 2.86 -11.79 2.17
C ALA A 99 2.74 -12.56 3.50
N GLU A 100 1.83 -12.14 4.37
CA GLU A 100 1.56 -12.78 5.66
C GLU A 100 1.08 -14.22 5.51
N ARG A 101 0.11 -14.46 4.62
CA ARG A 101 -0.40 -15.82 4.34
C ARG A 101 0.63 -16.75 3.72
N ALA A 102 1.61 -16.17 3.02
CA ALA A 102 2.75 -16.88 2.47
C ALA A 102 3.93 -16.96 3.44
N GLU A 103 3.75 -16.51 4.69
CA GLU A 103 4.76 -16.48 5.75
C GLU A 103 6.03 -15.70 5.37
N LYS A 104 5.90 -14.73 4.45
CA LYS A 104 6.97 -13.80 4.04
C LYS A 104 6.98 -12.61 4.99
N TRP A 105 7.37 -12.87 6.24
CA TRP A 105 7.25 -11.90 7.32
C TRP A 105 8.05 -10.61 7.11
N ASP A 106 9.30 -10.73 6.64
CA ASP A 106 10.14 -9.55 6.37
C ASP A 106 9.54 -8.66 5.27
N VAL A 107 8.95 -9.29 4.24
CA VAL A 107 8.24 -8.56 3.18
C VAL A 107 7.01 -7.86 3.75
N CYS A 108 6.26 -8.52 4.62
CA CYS A 108 5.08 -7.93 5.27
C CYS A 108 5.46 -6.71 6.13
N ILE A 109 6.53 -6.81 6.92
CA ILE A 109 7.08 -5.69 7.70
C ILE A 109 7.47 -4.53 6.77
N GLN A 110 8.22 -4.81 5.70
CA GLN A 110 8.66 -3.81 4.74
C GLN A 110 7.47 -3.08 4.08
N ILE A 111 6.41 -3.80 3.70
CA ILE A 111 5.21 -3.20 3.09
C ILE A 111 4.58 -2.16 4.02
N TYR A 112 4.44 -2.50 5.30
CA TYR A 112 3.88 -1.58 6.28
C TYR A 112 4.82 -0.41 6.59
N GLU A 113 6.14 -0.64 6.66
CA GLU A 113 7.12 0.44 6.81
C GLU A 113 7.13 1.41 5.64
N GLU A 114 7.00 0.90 4.40
CA GLU A 114 6.91 1.72 3.19
C GLU A 114 5.60 2.52 3.14
N LEU A 115 4.48 1.94 3.58
CA LEU A 115 3.21 2.65 3.75
C LEU A 115 3.35 3.76 4.78
N GLY A 116 3.97 3.45 5.92
CA GLY A 116 4.24 4.42 6.98
C GLY A 116 5.03 5.61 6.46
N ALA A 117 6.17 5.34 5.81
CA ALA A 117 7.04 6.38 5.27
C ALA A 117 6.33 7.24 4.21
N PHE A 118 5.51 6.63 3.35
CA PHE A 118 4.72 7.39 2.39
C PHE A 118 3.64 8.26 3.06
N ALA A 119 2.99 7.76 4.10
CA ALA A 119 2.02 8.54 4.86
C ALA A 119 2.69 9.73 5.58
N GLU A 120 3.91 9.55 6.09
CA GLU A 120 4.73 10.65 6.63
C GLU A 120 5.03 11.73 5.59
N GLU A 121 5.44 11.33 4.38
CA GLU A 121 5.70 12.26 3.25
C GLU A 121 4.47 13.10 2.88
N LEU A 122 3.26 12.60 3.17
CA LEU A 122 1.99 13.30 2.95
C LEU A 122 1.50 14.06 4.19
N GLY A 123 2.21 14.01 5.32
CA GLY A 123 1.78 14.60 6.59
C GLY A 123 0.59 13.89 7.22
N ASN A 124 0.30 12.63 6.83
CA ASN A 124 -0.74 11.84 7.48
C ASN A 124 -0.16 10.98 8.59
N HIS A 125 -0.01 11.60 9.76
CA HIS A 125 0.59 10.98 10.93
C HIS A 125 -0.24 9.82 11.50
N PHE A 126 -1.57 9.86 11.39
CA PHE A 126 -2.43 8.76 11.81
C PHE A 126 -2.12 7.47 11.03
N ILE A 127 -2.14 7.54 9.69
CA ILE A 127 -1.89 6.36 8.86
C ILE A 127 -0.44 5.91 9.00
N ALA A 128 0.49 6.86 9.17
CA ALA A 128 1.87 6.50 9.41
C ALA A 128 2.03 5.68 10.69
N ALA A 129 1.44 6.16 11.80
CA ALA A 129 1.49 5.46 13.08
C ALA A 129 0.88 4.06 12.99
N ASP A 130 -0.34 3.95 12.46
CA ASP A 130 -1.06 2.69 12.28
C ASP A 130 -0.27 1.67 11.43
N ALA A 131 0.31 2.12 10.31
CA ALA A 131 1.14 1.26 9.48
C ALA A 131 2.39 0.76 10.25
N TYR A 132 3.07 1.63 10.99
CA TYR A 132 4.21 1.20 11.80
C TYR A 132 3.80 0.29 12.97
N GLU A 133 2.61 0.45 13.56
CA GLU A 133 2.11 -0.49 14.58
C GLU A 133 1.95 -1.89 13.99
N HIS A 134 1.39 -2.02 12.79
CA HIS A 134 1.31 -3.31 12.10
C HIS A 134 2.69 -3.93 11.83
N ALA A 135 3.68 -3.12 11.44
CA ALA A 135 5.06 -3.60 11.31
C ALA A 135 5.62 -4.10 12.67
N ALA A 136 5.35 -3.40 13.77
CA ALA A 136 5.74 -3.78 15.12
C ALA A 136 5.08 -5.10 15.58
N GLU A 137 3.79 -5.27 15.29
CA GLU A 137 3.04 -6.49 15.57
C GLU A 137 3.66 -7.71 14.90
N ILE A 138 4.03 -7.59 13.62
CA ILE A 138 4.66 -8.68 12.86
C ILE A 138 6.08 -8.95 13.35
N ARG A 139 6.86 -7.90 13.66
CA ARG A 139 8.19 -8.03 14.29
C ARG A 139 8.08 -8.83 15.59
N ALA A 140 7.16 -8.46 16.49
CA ALA A 140 6.96 -9.18 17.75
C ALA A 140 6.51 -10.64 17.52
N LYS A 141 5.54 -10.86 16.62
CA LYS A 141 5.04 -12.20 16.26
C LYS A 141 6.16 -13.13 15.74
N THR A 142 7.20 -12.57 15.13
CA THR A 142 8.31 -13.31 14.54
C THR A 142 9.59 -13.27 15.38
N GLY A 143 9.52 -12.76 16.61
CA GLY A 143 10.64 -12.71 17.54
C GLY A 143 11.70 -11.66 17.20
N GLN A 144 11.41 -10.72 16.29
CA GLN A 144 12.28 -9.59 16.03
C GLN A 144 12.17 -8.53 17.14
N PRO A 145 13.24 -7.77 17.42
CA PRO A 145 13.21 -6.73 18.45
C PRO A 145 12.23 -5.59 18.11
N VAL A 146 11.44 -5.17 19.12
CA VAL A 146 10.48 -4.05 19.01
C VAL A 146 10.72 -2.95 20.05
N LEU A 147 11.53 -3.21 21.09
CA LEU A 147 11.74 -2.26 22.19
C LEU A 147 12.29 -0.90 21.73
N ASP A 148 13.18 -0.91 20.74
CA ASP A 148 13.77 0.31 20.16
C ASP A 148 12.99 0.81 18.93
N TYR A 149 11.87 0.18 18.58
CA TYR A 149 11.08 0.55 17.40
C TYR A 149 10.09 1.66 17.74
N ARG A 150 10.58 2.90 17.62
CA ARG A 150 9.91 4.13 18.07
C ARG A 150 8.99 4.79 17.04
N SER A 151 9.07 4.40 15.77
CA SER A 151 8.30 5.04 14.68
C SER A 151 6.80 5.19 14.97
N PRO A 152 6.08 4.19 15.53
CA PRO A 152 4.67 4.36 15.92
C PRO A 152 4.46 5.50 16.91
N ILE A 153 5.30 5.58 17.95
CA ILE A 153 5.21 6.59 19.01
C ILE A 153 5.44 7.98 18.42
N GLU A 154 6.49 8.14 17.62
CA GLU A 154 6.84 9.42 17.01
C GLU A 154 5.72 9.96 16.11
N GLN A 155 5.04 9.08 15.36
CA GLN A 155 3.93 9.49 14.52
C GLN A 155 2.66 9.78 15.34
N TRP A 156 2.37 9.04 16.40
CA TRP A 156 1.27 9.39 17.30
C TRP A 156 1.48 10.72 18.02
N GLU A 157 2.72 11.04 18.40
CA GLU A 157 3.08 12.35 18.99
C GLU A 157 2.82 13.49 17.99
N LYS A 158 3.24 13.32 16.73
CA LYS A 158 2.96 14.29 15.66
C LYS A 158 1.45 14.42 15.39
N ASN A 159 0.71 13.31 15.40
CA ASN A 159 -0.74 13.32 15.22
C ASN A 159 -1.45 14.05 16.38
N ALA A 160 -1.03 13.81 17.63
CA ALA A 160 -1.57 14.49 18.80
C ALA A 160 -1.33 16.00 18.72
N ALA A 161 -0.10 16.42 18.39
CA ALA A 161 0.25 17.82 18.23
C ALA A 161 -0.55 18.49 17.10
N PHE A 162 -0.76 17.79 15.97
CA PHE A 162 -1.58 18.29 14.88
C PHE A 162 -3.02 18.58 15.31
N TRP A 163 -3.67 17.65 16.01
CA TRP A 163 -5.06 17.83 16.46
C TRP A 163 -5.19 18.89 17.56
N ARG A 164 -4.24 18.93 18.49
CA ARG A 164 -4.15 19.97 19.52
C ARG A 164 -4.04 21.36 18.92
N ASN A 165 -3.18 21.54 17.92
CA ASN A 165 -3.02 22.82 17.23
C ASN A 165 -4.28 23.28 16.50
N GLN A 166 -5.20 22.36 16.19
CA GLN A 166 -6.50 22.66 15.61
C GLN A 166 -7.63 22.80 16.64
N GLY A 167 -7.33 22.67 17.94
CA GLY A 167 -8.32 22.75 19.02
C GLY A 167 -9.16 21.48 19.20
N HIS A 168 -8.75 20.36 18.59
CA HIS A 168 -9.40 19.06 18.70
C HIS A 168 -8.73 18.23 19.80
N GLU A 169 -8.97 18.59 21.07
CA GLU A 169 -8.34 17.92 22.21
C GLU A 169 -8.75 16.45 22.37
N ASP A 170 -9.96 16.07 21.99
CA ASP A 170 -10.41 14.67 22.06
C ASP A 170 -9.59 13.77 21.11
N ASP A 171 -9.33 14.22 19.88
CA ASP A 171 -8.50 13.50 18.90
C ASP A 171 -7.01 13.47 19.32
N ALA A 172 -6.54 14.55 19.95
CA ALA A 172 -5.19 14.59 20.52
C ALA A 172 -5.02 13.60 21.67
N ALA A 173 -5.97 13.59 22.63
CA ALA A 173 -5.98 12.67 23.76
C ALA A 173 -6.13 11.21 23.31
N TRP A 174 -6.90 10.96 22.24
CA TRP A 174 -6.99 9.65 21.61
C TRP A 174 -5.62 9.18 21.09
N SER A 175 -4.90 10.04 20.38
CA SER A 175 -3.55 9.75 19.87
C SER A 175 -2.56 9.45 21.01
N GLU A 176 -2.60 10.23 22.09
CA GLU A 176 -1.77 10.01 23.28
C GLU A 176 -2.11 8.70 24.01
N ARG A 177 -3.38 8.30 23.98
CA ARG A 177 -3.80 7.00 24.49
C ARG A 177 -3.18 5.87 23.68
N HIS A 178 -3.10 6.01 22.35
CA HIS A 178 -2.44 5.01 21.50
C HIS A 178 -0.95 4.88 21.81
N ILE A 179 -0.23 5.97 22.08
CA ILE A 179 1.16 5.89 22.57
C ILE A 179 1.27 5.02 23.83
N ARG A 180 0.40 5.24 24.82
CA ARG A 180 0.41 4.47 26.07
C ARG A 180 0.07 2.99 25.85
N LEU A 181 -0.88 2.71 24.97
CA LEU A 181 -1.26 1.34 24.59
C LEU A 181 -0.11 0.63 23.89
N TYR A 182 0.51 1.26 22.89
CA TYR A 182 1.68 0.72 22.18
C TYR A 182 2.81 0.38 23.16
N LYS A 183 3.19 1.34 24.03
CA LYS A 183 4.21 1.10 25.07
C LYS A 183 3.86 -0.10 25.96
N THR A 184 2.60 -0.23 26.36
CA THR A 184 2.13 -1.32 27.22
C THR A 184 2.17 -2.67 26.50
N VAL A 185 1.69 -2.73 25.26
CA VAL A 185 1.64 -3.97 24.44
C VAL A 185 3.06 -4.49 24.16
N PHE A 186 4.00 -3.60 23.88
CA PHE A 186 5.36 -3.97 23.48
C PHE A 186 6.41 -3.85 24.60
N GLY A 187 6.00 -3.53 25.84
CA GLY A 187 6.89 -3.45 26.99
C GLY A 187 7.95 -2.34 26.91
N ILE A 188 7.61 -1.21 26.29
CA ILE A 188 8.53 -0.07 26.13
C ILE A 188 8.44 0.83 27.35
N GLU A 189 9.49 0.82 28.18
CA GLU A 189 9.59 1.68 29.36
C GLU A 189 9.90 3.15 28.98
N GLU A 190 9.43 4.08 29.81
CA GLU A 190 9.86 5.48 29.73
C GLU A 190 11.26 5.61 30.32
N LYS A 191 12.22 6.11 29.54
CA LYS A 191 13.53 6.52 30.06
C LYS A 191 13.43 7.85 30.78
#